data_AF-A0A8T7HRA6-F1
#
_entry.id   AF-A0A8T7HRA6-F1
#
_cell.length_a   1.000
_cell.length_b   1.000
_cell.length_c   1.000
_cell.angle_alpha   90.00
_cell.angle_beta   90.00
_cell.angle_gamma   90.00
#
_symmetry.space_group_name_H-M   'P 1'
#
loop_
_entity.id
_entity.type
_entity.pdbx_description
1 polymer ?
#
loop_
_entity_poly.entity_id
_entity_poly.type
_entity_poly.pdbx_seq_one_letter_code
_entity_poly.pdbx_strand_id
1 'polypeptide(L)' 'MSSKGQKKDKSGQMPSSQAGLLTFFGDDAKGIKLSPIVVLGGALAITVISIALRVFPII' A
#
# COMPACT_ATOMS: atom_id res chain seq x y z
N MET A 1 38.18 2.05 43.16
CA MET A 1 37.68 0.66 43.07
C MET A 1 36.48 0.64 42.12
N SER A 2 36.64 -0.11 41.02
CA SER A 2 35.66 -0.70 40.09
C SER A 2 34.35 0.00 39.68
N SER A 3 34.34 0.44 38.42
CA SER A 3 33.31 0.24 37.37
C SER A 3 32.03 -0.53 37.74
N LYS A 4 30.85 0.05 37.41
CA LYS A 4 29.67 -0.73 37.00
C LYS A 4 28.81 0.03 36.01
N GLY A 5 28.67 -0.56 34.82
CA GLY A 5 28.24 0.09 33.59
C GLY A 5 26.72 0.22 33.38
N GLN A 6 26.43 1.13 32.44
CA GLN A 6 25.34 1.13 31.47
C GLN A 6 23.91 0.84 31.99
N LYS A 7 23.16 1.91 32.28
CA LYS A 7 21.70 1.89 32.25
C LYS A 7 21.26 1.92 30.78
N LYS A 8 21.00 0.72 30.26
CA LYS A 8 20.46 0.47 28.92
C LYS A 8 19.08 1.11 28.80
N ASP A 9 18.94 2.00 27.83
CA ASP A 9 17.72 2.67 27.43
C ASP A 9 16.57 1.66 27.29
N LYS A 10 15.55 1.78 28.15
CA LYS A 10 14.29 1.02 28.07
C LYS A 10 13.29 1.70 27.15
N SER A 11 13.74 2.25 26.02
CA SER A 11 12.91 2.78 24.93
C SER A 11 12.58 1.69 23.90
N GLY A 12 12.40 0.44 24.35
CA GLY A 12 12.27 -0.71 23.46
C GLY A 12 11.43 -1.86 24.01
N GLN A 13 10.50 -1.60 24.94
CA GLN A 13 9.55 -2.61 25.37
C GLN A 13 8.13 -2.23 24.94
N MET A 14 7.91 -2.14 23.62
CA MET A 14 6.55 -2.23 23.08
C MET A 14 6.10 -3.71 23.15
N PRO A 15 4.87 -3.97 23.58
CA PRO A 15 4.38 -5.31 23.88
C PRO A 15 4.31 -6.18 22.62
N SER A 16 4.84 -7.40 22.71
CA SER A 16 5.00 -8.37 21.61
C SER A 16 3.68 -8.97 21.06
N SER A 17 2.55 -8.27 21.22
CA SER A 17 1.25 -8.59 20.60
C SER A 17 0.66 -7.43 19.78
N GLN A 18 1.23 -6.21 19.85
CA GLN A 18 0.82 -5.07 19.00
C GLN A 18 1.83 -4.73 17.90
N ALA A 19 3.04 -5.31 17.93
CA ALA A 19 4.05 -5.10 16.90
C ALA A 19 3.57 -5.54 15.51
N GLY A 20 2.75 -6.59 15.44
CA GLY A 20 2.13 -7.06 14.20
C GLY A 20 1.22 -6.01 13.58
N LEU A 21 0.34 -5.37 14.37
CA LEU A 21 -0.56 -4.33 13.86
C LEU A 21 0.23 -3.15 13.25
N LEU A 22 1.34 -2.73 13.86
CA LEU A 22 2.18 -1.64 13.35
C LEU A 22 3.06 -2.06 12.16
N THR A 23 3.35 -3.34 11.97
CA THR A 23 3.95 -3.84 10.72
C THR A 23 2.89 -4.04 9.63
N PHE A 24 1.64 -4.34 9.99
CA PHE A 24 0.52 -4.47 9.06
C PHE A 24 -0.12 -3.12 8.68
N PHE A 25 0.00 -2.09 9.52
CA PHE A 25 -0.46 -0.71 9.26
C PHE A 25 0.68 0.27 8.96
N GLY A 26 1.93 -0.11 9.25
CA GLY A 26 3.14 0.64 8.89
C GLY A 26 3.77 0.19 7.57
N ASP A 27 3.25 -0.87 6.95
CA ASP A 27 3.51 -1.15 5.54
C ASP A 27 2.63 -0.19 4.73
N ASP A 28 3.05 1.08 4.69
CA ASP A 28 2.61 2.05 3.69
C ASP A 28 2.63 1.32 2.34
N ALA A 29 1.44 0.99 1.82
CA ALA A 29 1.30 0.19 0.61
C ALA A 29 2.29 0.69 -0.46
N LYS A 30 3.41 -0.03 -0.61
CA LYS A 30 4.49 0.38 -1.50
C LYS A 30 3.99 0.21 -2.92
N GLY A 31 3.74 1.32 -3.60
CA GLY A 31 3.26 1.28 -4.96
C GLY A 31 2.70 2.61 -5.43
N ILE A 32 2.30 2.62 -6.70
CA ILE A 32 1.62 3.76 -7.30
C ILE A 32 0.20 3.81 -6.73
N LYS A 33 -0.10 4.88 -6.00
CA LYS A 33 -1.47 5.16 -5.52
C LYS A 33 -2.35 5.52 -6.71
N LEU A 34 -3.08 4.55 -7.22
CA LEU A 34 -4.09 4.77 -8.25
C LEU A 34 -5.39 5.22 -7.57
N SER A 35 -5.88 6.38 -7.97
CA SER A 35 -7.22 6.81 -7.56
C SER A 35 -8.26 5.85 -8.15
N PRO A 36 -9.27 5.41 -7.39
CA PRO A 36 -10.32 4.52 -7.88
C PRO A 36 -10.97 5.04 -9.17
N ILE A 37 -11.06 6.37 -9.31
CA ILE A 37 -11.64 7.02 -10.49
C ILE A 37 -10.85 6.71 -11.78
N VAL A 38 -9.53 6.56 -11.69
CA VAL A 38 -8.66 6.26 -12.83
C VAL A 38 -8.89 4.83 -13.31
N VAL A 39 -9.06 3.89 -12.38
CA VAL A 39 -9.35 2.49 -12.69
C VAL A 39 -10.73 2.36 -13.34
N LEU A 40 -11.73 3.03 -12.78
CA LEU A 40 -13.09 3.10 -13.33
C LEU A 40 -13.11 3.71 -14.74
N GLY A 41 -12.41 4.83 -14.92
CA GLY A 41 -12.29 5.51 -16.21
C GLY A 41 -11.61 4.64 -17.26
N GLY A 42 -10.50 3.97 -16.90
CA GLY A 42 -9.78 3.06 -17.80
C GLY A 42 -10.63 1.86 -18.22
N ALA A 43 -11.34 1.24 -17.27
CA ALA A 43 -12.25 0.13 -17.58
C ALA A 43 -13.36 0.56 -18.54
N LEU A 44 -14.04 1.69 -18.25
CA LEU A 44 -15.09 2.25 -19.12
C LEU A 44 -14.56 2.58 -20.52
N ALA A 45 -13.39 3.20 -20.61
CA ALA A 45 -12.79 3.57 -21.89
C ALA A 45 -12.57 2.33 -22.77
N ILE A 46 -11.98 1.26 -22.22
CA ILE A 46 -11.74 0.02 -22.95
C ILE A 46 -13.07 -0.62 -23.40
N THR A 47 -14.09 -0.63 -22.54
CA THR A 47 -15.42 -1.16 -22.90
C THR A 47 -16.04 -0.37 -24.06
N VAL A 48 -16.02 0.96 -23.99
CA VAL A 48 -16.58 1.82 -25.05
C VAL A 48 -15.84 1.63 -26.36
N ILE A 49 -14.50 1.57 -26.33
CA ILE A 49 -13.69 1.31 -27.53
C ILE A 49 -14.03 -0.06 -28.13
N SER A 50 -14.16 -1.10 -27.28
CA SER A 50 -14.52 -2.44 -27.75
C SER A 50 -15.89 -2.47 -28.43
N ILE A 51 -16.88 -1.78 -27.86
CA ILE A 51 -18.22 -1.64 -28.47
C ILE A 51 -18.13 -0.84 -29.76
N ALA A 52 -17.41 0.28 -29.77
CA ALA A 52 -17.27 1.14 -30.94
C ALA A 52 -16.64 0.39 -32.12
N LEU A 53 -15.58 -0.38 -31.89
CA LEU A 53 -14.93 -1.23 -32.91
C LEU A 53 -15.86 -2.33 -33.43
N ARG A 54 -16.78 -2.84 -32.59
CA ARG A 54 -17.75 -3.86 -33.01
C ARG A 54 -18.90 -3.27 -33.82
N VAL A 55 -19.34 -2.07 -33.49
CA VAL A 55 -20.47 -1.39 -34.15
C VAL A 55 -20.03 -0.69 -35.43
N PHE A 56 -18.83 -0.12 -35.44
CA PHE A 56 -18.19 0.49 -36.60
C PHE A 56 -16.96 -0.33 -36.97
N PRO A 57 -17.13 -1.43 -37.73
CA PRO A 57 -15.99 -2.07 -38.36
C PRO A 57 -15.37 -1.05 -39.33
N ILE A 58 -14.20 -0.52 -38.96
CA ILE A 58 -13.39 0.39 -39.79
C ILE A 58 -12.65 -0.39 -40.90
N ILE A 59 -12.89 -1.71 -40.99
CA ILE A 59 -12.34 -2.66 -41.97
C ILE A 59 -13.48 -3.37 -42.69
#